data_AF-A0A4Q2XI71-F1
#
_entry.id   AF-A0A4Q2XI71-F1
#
_cell.length_a   1.000
_cell.length_b   1.000
_cell.length_c   1.000
_cell.angle_alpha   90.00
_cell.angle_beta   90.00
_cell.angle_gamma   90.00
#
_symmetry.space_group_name_H-M   'P 1'
#
loop_
_entity.id
_entity.type
_entity.pdbx_description
1 polymer ?
#
loop_
_entity_poly.entity_id
_entity_poly.type
_entity_poly.pdbx_seq_one_letter_code
_entity_poly.pdbx_strand_id
1 'polypeptide(L)'
;MNGTVPPSAMSLEVAVTEEREIPVSRAMASRWVMRVWEERGGLAREGASERRTPENLGQNGGFQLASGGGTLRPLIRWCSTANGASEGVMSASPGPLIDLLSPDSYKVEHLPGAVNLCVYETAFLERVRDEYPDLETPLTVYGCSDATQEAELAVEKLKEAGYRNVQVIPGGIEGWKATGGKIESFSAPEPLPEGDLKVDTEASFIRWTGRNLFNFHTGSLKLGEGYVEMAGGKPVGGEFTVEMDSLACSDLEDSKMNRMLIDHLRSADFFLAEEYPLAVFKLDSVEEIHEATAGEPNWRFAGELTLRGETKPFAFEASVARNEDGALV
;
A
#
# COMPACT_ATOMS: atom_id res chain seq x y z
N MET A 1 -17.23 -29.64 -24.02
CA MET A 1 -16.14 -29.77 -23.04
C MET A 1 -16.38 -28.69 -22.00
N ASN A 2 -16.95 -29.04 -20.85
CA ASN A 2 -17.16 -28.11 -19.74
C ASN A 2 -15.82 -27.95 -19.02
N GLY A 3 -15.15 -26.82 -19.23
CA GLY A 3 -14.01 -26.42 -18.42
C GLY A 3 -14.52 -25.73 -17.16
N THR A 4 -14.60 -26.49 -16.06
CA THR A 4 -14.68 -25.91 -14.71
C THR A 4 -13.35 -25.23 -14.43
N VAL A 5 -13.37 -23.91 -14.33
CA VAL A 5 -12.30 -23.11 -13.73
C VAL A 5 -12.18 -23.57 -12.27
N PRO A 6 -11.00 -23.98 -11.78
CA PRO A 6 -10.84 -24.33 -10.37
C PRO A 6 -11.08 -23.09 -9.49
N PRO A 7 -11.63 -23.25 -8.27
CA PRO A 7 -11.79 -22.14 -7.35
C PRO A 7 -10.40 -21.55 -7.04
N SER A 8 -10.28 -20.24 -7.19
CA SER A 8 -9.09 -19.47 -6.85
C SER A 8 -8.71 -19.74 -5.39
N ALA A 9 -7.54 -20.29 -5.16
CA ALA A 9 -7.05 -20.64 -3.84
C ALA A 9 -6.23 -19.45 -3.28
N MET A 10 -6.55 -19.00 -2.07
CA MET A 10 -5.89 -17.86 -1.43
C MET A 10 -4.70 -18.34 -0.58
N SER A 11 -3.52 -17.73 -0.69
CA SER A 11 -2.39 -18.04 0.21
C SER A 11 -2.24 -16.94 1.26
N LEU A 12 -2.51 -17.24 2.52
CA LEU A 12 -2.44 -16.27 3.62
C LEU A 12 -1.15 -16.45 4.42
N GLU A 13 -0.25 -15.46 4.40
CA GLU A 13 0.90 -15.40 5.31
C GLU A 13 0.53 -14.53 6.53
N VAL A 14 0.00 -15.15 7.59
CA VAL A 14 -0.22 -14.43 8.85
C VAL A 14 1.08 -14.45 9.66
N ALA A 15 1.84 -13.37 9.59
CA ALA A 15 2.84 -13.05 10.60
C ALA A 15 2.14 -12.42 11.82
N VAL A 16 1.75 -13.24 12.79
CA VAL A 16 1.20 -12.72 14.05
C VAL A 16 2.33 -12.13 14.90
N THR A 17 2.48 -10.80 14.83
CA THR A 17 3.32 -10.04 15.74
C THR A 17 2.61 -8.76 16.19
N GLU A 18 1.80 -8.82 17.27
CA GLU A 18 1.36 -7.61 17.98
C GLU A 18 1.03 -7.87 19.47
N GLU A 19 1.17 -6.84 20.30
CA GLU A 19 1.16 -6.86 21.78
C GLU A 19 -0.12 -6.22 22.34
N ARG A 20 -0.96 -7.00 23.03
CA ARG A 20 -1.84 -6.49 24.11
C ARG A 20 -1.99 -7.51 25.24
N GLU A 21 -1.97 -6.99 26.47
CA GLU A 21 -2.00 -7.78 27.70
C GLU A 21 -3.32 -8.54 27.87
N ILE A 22 -3.22 -9.87 27.92
CA ILE A 22 -4.29 -10.75 28.39
C ILE A 22 -3.87 -11.30 29.76
N PRO A 23 -4.47 -10.85 30.88
CA PRO A 23 -4.12 -11.39 32.19
C PRO A 23 -4.71 -12.80 32.35
N VAL A 24 -3.84 -13.81 32.48
CA VAL A 24 -4.22 -15.14 33.00
C VAL A 24 -3.58 -15.30 34.38
N SER A 25 -4.40 -15.54 35.40
CA SER A 25 -4.01 -15.44 36.80
C SER A 25 -3.30 -16.69 37.36
N ARG A 26 -2.10 -16.45 37.91
CA ARG A 26 -1.51 -16.95 39.19
C ARG A 26 -1.35 -18.47 39.42
N ALA A 27 -0.20 -18.99 39.01
CA ALA A 27 0.60 -19.96 39.80
C ALA A 27 2.11 -19.76 39.48
N MET A 28 2.96 -19.74 40.50
CA MET A 28 4.39 -19.42 40.39
C MET A 28 5.22 -20.58 39.85
N ALA A 29 5.80 -20.43 38.66
CA ALA A 29 7.16 -20.85 38.26
C ALA A 29 7.35 -20.48 36.77
N SER A 30 8.51 -19.92 36.41
CA SER A 30 8.91 -19.60 35.03
C SER A 30 7.97 -18.63 34.29
N ARG A 31 8.13 -17.33 34.58
CA ARG A 31 7.38 -16.25 33.94
C ARG A 31 7.88 -16.05 32.50
N TRP A 32 7.33 -16.80 31.54
CA TRP A 32 7.47 -16.49 30.12
C TRP A 32 6.63 -15.24 29.84
N VAL A 33 7.29 -14.14 29.48
CA VAL A 33 6.66 -12.86 29.18
C VAL A 33 6.74 -12.69 27.67
N MET A 34 5.63 -12.94 26.99
CA MET A 34 5.48 -12.65 25.55
C MET A 34 5.15 -11.15 25.42
N ARG A 35 6.04 -10.41 24.76
CA ARG A 35 5.96 -8.96 24.54
C ARG A 35 6.50 -8.62 23.15
N VAL A 36 5.82 -7.75 22.41
CA VAL A 36 6.02 -7.48 20.97
C VAL A 36 6.02 -5.97 20.72
N TRP A 37 6.92 -5.47 19.87
CA TRP A 37 7.26 -4.04 19.75
C TRP A 37 7.35 -3.57 18.28
N GLU A 38 7.23 -2.25 18.09
CA GLU A 38 7.34 -1.45 16.85
C GLU A 38 8.70 -0.68 16.81
N GLU A 39 9.54 -0.91 15.79
CA GLU A 39 10.77 -0.12 15.58
C GLU A 39 10.49 1.30 15.09
N ARG A 40 10.71 2.30 15.95
CA ARG A 40 10.98 3.67 15.50
C ARG A 40 12.41 3.76 14.96
N GLY A 41 12.53 3.94 13.64
CA GLY A 41 13.78 4.36 13.00
C GLY A 41 14.24 5.73 13.53
N GLY A 42 15.48 5.80 14.02
CA GLY A 42 16.10 7.01 14.56
C GLY A 42 17.16 7.60 13.63
N LEU A 43 17.15 8.94 13.52
CA LEU A 43 18.26 9.88 13.78
C LEU A 43 18.33 11.02 12.76
N ALA A 44 17.88 12.21 13.17
CA ALA A 44 18.51 13.46 12.77
C ALA A 44 18.73 14.30 14.05
N ARG A 45 20.01 14.56 14.34
CA ARG A 45 20.43 15.55 15.33
C ARG A 45 20.30 16.93 14.71
N GLU A 46 19.64 17.88 15.37
CA GLU A 46 20.06 19.27 15.41
C GLU A 46 19.35 20.04 16.52
N GLY A 47 20.04 21.06 17.04
CA GLY A 47 19.89 21.59 18.39
C GLY A 47 18.62 22.40 18.66
N ALA A 48 18.15 22.30 19.91
CA ALA A 48 17.21 23.23 20.49
C ALA A 48 17.90 24.59 20.71
N SER A 49 17.46 25.60 19.95
CA SER A 49 17.52 27.01 20.35
C SER A 49 16.08 27.49 20.50
N GLU A 50 15.79 28.04 21.66
CA GLU A 50 14.47 28.41 22.14
C GLU A 50 13.74 29.43 21.25
N ARG A 51 12.42 29.25 21.15
CA ARG A 51 11.47 30.25 20.68
C ARG A 51 11.47 31.48 21.59
N ARG A 52 11.47 32.68 21.00
CA ARG A 52 10.74 33.83 21.53
C ARG A 52 9.74 34.34 20.51
N THR A 53 8.62 34.79 21.07
CA THR A 53 7.35 35.25 20.53
C THR A 53 7.42 36.54 19.71
N PRO A 54 6.33 36.89 18.99
CA PRO A 54 6.31 38.00 18.03
C PRO A 54 5.92 39.31 18.70
N GLU A 55 6.52 40.43 18.29
CA GLU A 55 5.98 41.79 18.42
C GLU A 55 6.97 42.81 17.82
N ASN A 56 6.62 43.44 16.69
CA ASN A 56 6.47 44.89 16.66
C ASN A 56 5.92 45.42 15.33
N LEU A 57 4.91 46.28 15.47
CA LEU A 57 4.40 47.22 14.50
C LEU A 57 5.45 48.30 14.19
N GLY A 58 5.48 48.82 12.96
CA GLY A 58 6.26 50.03 12.69
C GLY A 58 6.48 50.44 11.25
N GLN A 59 5.43 50.98 10.61
CA GLN A 59 5.45 52.21 9.82
C GLN A 59 6.27 52.35 8.50
N ASN A 60 5.49 52.72 7.48
CA ASN A 60 5.67 53.83 6.52
C ASN A 60 6.66 53.72 5.35
N GLY A 61 6.10 53.92 4.16
CA GLY A 61 6.82 54.36 2.96
C GLY A 61 5.99 54.18 1.69
N GLY A 62 5.05 55.10 1.42
CA GLY A 62 4.30 55.14 0.16
C GLY A 62 5.06 55.81 -0.99
N PHE A 63 4.67 55.49 -2.24
CA PHE A 63 4.72 56.37 -3.42
C PHE A 63 3.98 55.65 -4.58
N GLN A 64 2.78 56.09 -4.97
CA GLN A 64 2.44 57.12 -5.98
C GLN A 64 2.39 56.59 -7.43
N LEU A 65 1.19 56.74 -8.00
CA LEU A 65 0.81 56.46 -9.38
C LEU A 65 1.50 57.42 -10.35
N ALA A 66 2.06 56.88 -11.43
CA ALA A 66 2.38 57.64 -12.64
C ALA A 66 1.85 56.88 -13.86
N SER A 67 0.90 57.52 -14.53
CA SER A 67 0.38 57.23 -15.86
C SER A 67 1.46 57.41 -16.93
N GLY A 68 1.63 56.42 -17.80
CA GLY A 68 2.46 56.54 -19.00
C GLY A 68 2.18 55.39 -19.96
N GLY A 69 1.52 55.69 -21.08
CA GLY A 69 1.07 54.71 -22.06
C GLY A 69 2.20 53.99 -22.79
N GLY A 70 2.04 52.67 -22.91
CA GLY A 70 2.82 51.80 -23.79
C GLY A 70 1.95 50.62 -24.17
N THR A 71 1.50 50.59 -25.42
CA THR A 71 0.62 49.56 -25.99
C THR A 71 1.33 48.21 -26.00
N LEU A 72 0.94 47.31 -25.10
CA LEU A 72 1.22 45.87 -25.22
C LEU A 72 -0.13 45.15 -25.28
N ARG A 73 -0.37 44.48 -26.41
CA ARG A 73 -1.52 43.61 -26.63
C ARG A 73 -1.37 42.36 -25.76
N PRO A 74 -2.28 42.07 -24.81
CA PRO A 74 -2.36 40.74 -24.22
C PRO A 74 -3.26 39.89 -25.12
N LEU A 75 -2.66 39.01 -25.91
CA LEU A 75 -3.35 37.84 -26.45
C LEU A 75 -3.20 36.75 -25.40
N ILE A 76 -4.25 36.55 -24.60
CA ILE A 76 -4.80 35.28 -24.11
C ILE A 76 -5.83 35.68 -23.04
N ARG A 77 -7.11 35.59 -23.42
CA ARG A 77 -8.24 35.65 -22.49
C ARG A 77 -8.77 34.23 -22.40
N TRP A 78 -8.46 33.52 -21.32
CA TRP A 78 -9.14 32.25 -21.03
C TRP A 78 -10.54 32.58 -20.52
N CYS A 79 -11.56 32.17 -21.25
CA CYS A 79 -12.94 32.26 -20.81
C CYS A 79 -13.22 31.00 -19.99
N SER A 80 -13.41 31.16 -18.67
CA SER A 80 -13.99 30.09 -17.86
C SER A 80 -15.50 30.08 -18.09
N THR A 81 -16.02 28.92 -18.45
CA THR A 81 -17.33 28.44 -18.03
C THR A 81 -17.31 26.92 -18.12
N ALA A 82 -17.79 26.30 -17.04
CA ALA A 82 -17.82 24.87 -16.82
C ALA A 82 -18.68 24.13 -17.86
N ASN A 83 -18.39 22.84 -18.02
CA ASN A 83 -19.00 21.84 -18.90
C ASN A 83 -18.57 21.91 -20.37
N GLY A 84 -17.42 21.28 -20.68
CA GLY A 84 -17.03 21.00 -22.07
C GLY A 84 -15.54 20.68 -22.32
N ALA A 85 -14.68 20.71 -21.29
CA ALA A 85 -13.22 20.67 -21.50
C ALA A 85 -12.65 19.30 -21.94
N SER A 86 -13.29 18.18 -21.61
CA SER A 86 -12.71 16.85 -21.83
C SER A 86 -12.69 16.41 -23.31
N GLU A 87 -13.69 16.76 -24.11
CA GLU A 87 -13.65 16.54 -25.58
C GLU A 87 -12.77 17.57 -26.30
N GLY A 88 -12.69 18.80 -25.76
CA GLY A 88 -11.90 19.89 -26.34
C GLY A 88 -10.39 19.63 -26.33
N VAL A 89 -9.85 19.06 -25.25
CA VAL A 89 -8.41 18.82 -25.11
C VAL A 89 -7.91 17.69 -26.01
N MET A 90 -8.68 16.61 -26.20
CA MET A 90 -8.31 15.55 -27.16
C MET A 90 -8.44 16.00 -28.62
N SER A 91 -9.31 16.98 -28.91
CA SER A 91 -9.41 17.58 -30.25
C SER A 91 -8.37 18.68 -30.52
N ALA A 92 -7.62 19.12 -29.50
CA ALA A 92 -6.75 20.29 -29.56
C ALA A 92 -5.25 20.04 -29.32
N SER A 93 -4.84 18.82 -28.96
CA SER A 93 -3.41 18.48 -28.82
C SER A 93 -3.00 17.42 -29.85
N PRO A 94 -2.59 17.82 -31.07
CA PRO A 94 -2.18 16.89 -32.14
C PRO A 94 -0.78 16.29 -31.94
N GLY A 95 -0.20 16.36 -30.73
CA GLY A 95 1.16 15.94 -30.43
C GLY A 95 1.22 14.79 -29.43
N PRO A 96 2.41 14.17 -29.22
CA PRO A 96 2.55 13.05 -28.30
C PRO A 96 2.15 13.42 -26.87
N LEU A 97 1.45 12.49 -26.23
CA LEU A 97 1.04 12.59 -24.82
C LEU A 97 1.96 11.71 -23.97
N ILE A 98 2.60 12.28 -22.97
CA ILE A 98 3.58 11.61 -22.13
C ILE A 98 3.07 11.56 -20.68
N ASP A 99 2.97 10.34 -20.15
CA ASP A 99 2.73 10.08 -18.73
C ASP A 99 4.07 10.08 -17.99
N LEU A 100 4.19 10.90 -16.94
CA LEU A 100 5.42 11.08 -16.17
C LEU A 100 5.49 10.24 -14.89
N LEU A 101 4.45 9.45 -14.60
CA LEU A 101 4.34 8.61 -13.41
C LEU A 101 5.18 7.34 -13.55
N SER A 102 5.32 6.60 -12.44
CA SER A 102 6.00 5.31 -12.45
C SER A 102 5.29 4.33 -13.39
N PRO A 103 6.00 3.33 -13.92
CA PRO A 103 5.38 2.28 -14.73
C PRO A 103 4.23 1.56 -14.03
N ASP A 104 4.27 1.44 -12.70
CA ASP A 104 3.20 0.79 -11.94
C ASP A 104 1.96 1.67 -11.81
N SER A 105 2.12 2.97 -11.57
CA SER A 105 1.01 3.93 -11.64
C SER A 105 0.37 3.95 -13.03
N TYR A 106 1.19 3.97 -14.09
CA TYR A 106 0.72 3.97 -15.47
C TYR A 106 -0.08 2.71 -15.83
N LYS A 107 0.35 1.52 -15.35
CA LYS A 107 -0.40 0.27 -15.57
C LYS A 107 -1.79 0.32 -14.94
N VAL A 108 -1.93 0.92 -13.75
CA VAL A 108 -3.22 1.05 -13.07
C VAL A 108 -4.17 1.91 -13.91
N GLU A 109 -3.71 3.10 -14.28
CA GLU A 109 -4.48 4.04 -15.11
C GLU A 109 -3.56 5.06 -15.79
N HIS A 110 -3.94 5.46 -17.00
CA HIS A 110 -3.30 6.54 -17.74
C HIS A 110 -4.30 7.21 -18.68
N LEU A 111 -3.95 8.38 -19.23
CA LEU A 111 -4.76 9.02 -20.25
C LEU A 111 -4.68 8.23 -21.58
N PRO A 112 -5.77 8.17 -22.36
CA PRO A 112 -5.80 7.37 -23.57
C PRO A 112 -4.71 7.75 -24.58
N GLY A 113 -3.94 6.76 -25.03
CA GLY A 113 -2.85 6.96 -25.98
C GLY A 113 -1.62 7.68 -25.42
N ALA A 114 -1.51 7.82 -24.09
CA ALA A 114 -0.29 8.29 -23.45
C ALA A 114 0.86 7.27 -23.63
N VAL A 115 2.10 7.75 -23.61
CA VAL A 115 3.31 6.93 -23.57
C VAL A 115 3.99 7.16 -22.23
N ASN A 116 4.24 6.09 -21.46
CA ASN A 116 4.90 6.20 -20.17
C ASN A 116 6.41 6.48 -20.29
N LEU A 117 6.81 7.65 -19.81
CA LEU A 117 8.20 8.07 -19.67
C LEU A 117 8.35 8.72 -18.29
N CYS A 118 8.55 7.88 -17.28
CA CYS A 118 8.67 8.30 -15.88
C CYS A 118 9.79 9.34 -15.69
N VAL A 119 9.45 10.51 -15.16
CA VAL A 119 10.41 11.62 -14.99
C VAL A 119 11.47 11.35 -13.92
N TYR A 120 11.18 10.46 -12.97
CA TYR A 120 12.08 10.10 -11.88
C TYR A 120 13.11 9.03 -12.28
N GLU A 121 12.93 8.37 -13.43
CA GLU A 121 13.95 7.49 -13.96
C GLU A 121 15.16 8.28 -14.44
N THR A 122 16.36 7.78 -14.15
CA THR A 122 17.62 8.38 -14.62
C THR A 122 17.71 8.39 -16.15
N ALA A 123 17.08 7.42 -16.81
CA ALA A 123 17.02 7.28 -18.26
C ALA A 123 15.94 8.16 -18.93
N PHE A 124 15.19 8.97 -18.18
CA PHE A 124 14.07 9.77 -18.70
C PHE A 124 14.41 10.52 -20.00
N LEU A 125 15.48 11.33 -20.01
CA LEU A 125 15.84 12.14 -21.18
C LEU A 125 16.35 11.31 -22.36
N GLU A 126 17.02 10.19 -22.10
CA GLU A 126 17.45 9.27 -23.15
C GLU A 126 16.23 8.66 -23.83
N ARG A 127 15.29 8.12 -23.04
CA ARG A 127 14.06 7.52 -23.54
C ARG A 127 13.19 8.51 -24.30
N VAL A 128 13.06 9.75 -23.82
CA VAL A 128 12.32 10.80 -24.56
C VAL A 128 12.99 11.10 -25.90
N ARG A 129 14.32 11.11 -25.99
CA ARG A 129 15.05 11.35 -27.25
C ARG A 129 14.96 10.18 -28.22
N ASP A 130 14.95 8.95 -27.70
CA ASP A 130 14.78 7.75 -28.51
C ASP A 130 13.37 7.70 -29.13
N GLU A 131 12.35 8.03 -28.34
CA GLU A 131 10.96 8.03 -28.79
C GLU A 131 10.63 9.26 -29.66
N TYR A 132 11.13 10.44 -29.27
CA TYR A 132 10.85 11.73 -29.91
C TYR A 132 12.15 12.51 -30.20
N PRO A 133 12.93 12.11 -31.22
CA PRO A 133 14.23 12.71 -31.51
C PRO A 133 14.17 14.15 -32.06
N ASP A 134 13.03 14.59 -32.59
CA ASP A 134 12.83 15.95 -33.08
C ASP A 134 12.48 16.92 -31.93
N LEU A 135 13.36 17.89 -31.67
CA LEU A 135 13.23 18.88 -30.60
C LEU A 135 12.09 19.88 -30.81
N GLU A 136 11.53 19.96 -32.01
CA GLU A 136 10.37 20.79 -32.33
C GLU A 136 9.04 20.05 -32.10
N THR A 137 9.08 18.74 -31.79
CA THR A 137 7.88 17.95 -31.52
C THR A 137 7.08 18.59 -30.37
N PRO A 138 5.77 18.88 -30.57
CA PRO A 138 4.93 19.46 -29.52
C PRO A 138 4.55 18.38 -28.49
N LEU A 139 5.38 18.24 -27.45
CA LEU A 139 5.16 17.28 -26.37
C LEU A 139 4.13 17.81 -25.38
N THR A 140 3.13 17.01 -25.08
CA THR A 140 2.20 17.24 -23.97
C THR A 140 2.52 16.26 -22.85
N VAL A 141 2.73 16.75 -21.63
CA VAL A 141 3.10 15.93 -20.48
C VAL A 141 2.08 16.08 -19.35
N TYR A 142 1.96 15.07 -18.50
CA TYR A 142 1.15 15.15 -17.28
C TYR A 142 1.73 14.30 -16.15
N GLY A 143 1.52 14.74 -14.92
CA GLY A 143 1.83 14.00 -13.68
C GLY A 143 0.56 13.59 -12.93
N CYS A 144 0.68 13.35 -11.63
CA CYS A 144 -0.47 12.95 -10.82
C CYS A 144 -1.48 14.11 -10.70
N SER A 145 -1.00 15.27 -10.20
CA SER A 145 -1.79 16.49 -10.05
C SER A 145 -0.91 17.74 -9.99
N ASP A 146 -1.52 18.92 -9.87
CA ASP A 146 -0.78 20.19 -9.68
C ASP A 146 -0.12 20.29 -8.28
N ALA A 147 -0.41 19.36 -7.38
CA ALA A 147 0.21 19.30 -6.06
C ALA A 147 1.54 18.51 -6.06
N THR A 148 1.85 17.82 -7.15
CA THR A 148 3.03 16.96 -7.30
C THR A 148 4.06 17.57 -8.26
N GLN A 149 5.32 17.10 -8.21
CA GLN A 149 6.44 17.76 -8.88
C GLN A 149 6.77 17.20 -10.27
N GLU A 150 6.09 16.16 -10.76
CA GLU A 150 6.51 15.45 -11.97
C GLU A 150 6.52 16.36 -13.19
N ALA A 151 5.43 17.11 -13.39
CA ALA A 151 5.26 17.97 -14.55
C ALA A 151 6.27 19.13 -14.57
N GLU A 152 6.54 19.74 -13.41
CA GLU A 152 7.53 20.82 -13.29
C GLU A 152 8.93 20.32 -13.62
N LEU A 153 9.34 19.19 -13.03
CA LEU A 153 10.64 18.56 -13.26
C LEU A 153 10.80 18.12 -14.72
N ALA A 154 9.75 17.58 -15.34
CA ALA A 154 9.81 17.15 -16.74
C ALA A 154 9.98 18.35 -17.66
N VAL A 155 9.22 19.43 -17.45
CA VAL A 155 9.34 20.66 -18.24
C VAL A 155 10.74 21.26 -18.14
N GLU A 156 11.32 21.30 -16.94
CA GLU A 156 12.70 21.75 -16.72
C GLU A 156 13.69 20.89 -17.51
N LYS A 157 13.71 19.58 -17.25
CA LYS A 157 14.62 18.63 -17.92
C LYS A 157 14.51 18.68 -19.45
N LEU A 158 13.29 18.74 -19.98
CA LEU A 158 13.04 18.75 -21.42
C LEU A 158 13.48 20.06 -22.07
N LYS A 159 13.22 21.21 -21.43
CA LYS A 159 13.68 22.51 -21.94
C LYS A 159 15.21 22.62 -21.91
N GLU A 160 15.84 22.17 -20.84
CA GLU A 160 17.31 22.10 -20.74
C GLU A 160 17.91 21.17 -21.81
N ALA A 161 17.21 20.08 -22.12
CA ALA A 161 17.59 19.15 -23.19
C ALA A 161 17.36 19.69 -24.61
N GLY A 162 16.70 20.85 -24.75
CA GLY A 162 16.51 21.57 -26.02
C GLY A 162 15.12 21.45 -26.65
N TYR A 163 14.16 20.75 -26.03
CA TYR A 163 12.79 20.69 -26.52
C TYR A 163 12.10 22.05 -26.39
N ARG A 164 11.52 22.54 -27.48
CA ARG A 164 11.00 23.91 -27.54
C ARG A 164 9.50 24.01 -27.25
N ASN A 165 8.77 22.92 -27.49
CA ASN A 165 7.32 22.89 -27.48
C ASN A 165 6.83 21.88 -26.43
N VAL A 166 6.94 22.22 -25.15
CA VAL A 166 6.47 21.37 -24.03
C VAL A 166 5.26 22.01 -23.37
N GLN A 167 4.14 21.29 -23.33
CA GLN A 167 2.89 21.69 -22.68
C GLN A 167 2.55 20.73 -21.54
N VAL A 168 1.90 21.24 -20.50
CA VAL A 168 1.45 20.45 -19.34
C VAL A 168 -0.06 20.36 -19.36
N ILE A 169 -0.64 19.19 -19.07
CA ILE A 169 -2.06 19.07 -18.74
C ILE A 169 -2.28 19.57 -17.30
N PRO A 170 -2.99 20.68 -17.09
CA PRO A 170 -3.24 21.20 -15.75
C PRO A 170 -4.08 20.23 -14.93
N GLY A 171 -3.71 20.06 -13.67
CA GLY A 171 -4.36 19.14 -12.73
C GLY A 171 -3.97 17.68 -12.92
N GLY A 172 -3.10 17.34 -13.88
CA GLY A 172 -2.66 15.96 -14.11
C GLY A 172 -3.81 14.99 -14.42
N ILE A 173 -3.59 13.71 -14.11
CA ILE A 173 -4.62 12.67 -14.26
C ILE A 173 -5.80 12.87 -13.28
N GLU A 174 -5.57 13.40 -12.09
CA GLU A 174 -6.65 13.67 -11.13
C GLU A 174 -7.62 14.74 -11.64
N GLY A 175 -7.09 15.85 -12.14
CA GLY A 175 -7.86 16.93 -12.75
C GLY A 175 -8.58 16.47 -14.01
N TRP A 176 -7.92 15.66 -14.84
CA TRP A 176 -8.55 15.01 -16.00
C TRP A 176 -9.79 14.19 -15.60
N LYS A 177 -9.66 13.31 -14.61
CA LYS A 177 -10.76 12.50 -14.07
C LYS A 177 -11.88 13.37 -13.48
N ALA A 178 -11.53 14.44 -12.76
CA ALA A 178 -12.51 15.37 -12.19
C ALA A 178 -13.39 16.06 -13.25
N THR A 179 -12.92 16.16 -14.51
CA THR A 179 -13.71 16.68 -15.64
C THR A 179 -14.52 15.63 -16.39
N GLY A 180 -14.52 14.38 -15.93
CA GLY A 180 -15.15 13.25 -16.62
C GLY A 180 -14.37 12.77 -17.84
N GLY A 181 -13.07 13.06 -17.89
CA GLY A 181 -12.17 12.54 -18.93
C GLY A 181 -12.09 11.01 -18.91
N LYS A 182 -11.99 10.39 -20.08
CA LYS A 182 -11.80 8.94 -20.20
C LYS A 182 -10.36 8.58 -19.84
N ILE A 183 -10.16 7.43 -19.22
CA ILE A 183 -8.85 6.85 -18.92
C ILE A 183 -8.71 5.51 -19.63
N GLU A 184 -7.49 5.18 -20.04
CA GLU A 184 -7.10 3.81 -20.34
C GLU A 184 -6.62 3.19 -19.03
N SER A 185 -7.33 2.16 -18.58
CA SER A 185 -6.86 1.30 -17.49
C SER A 185 -6.57 -0.07 -18.09
N PHE A 186 -5.40 -0.63 -17.79
CA PHE A 186 -5.15 -2.04 -18.09
C PHE A 186 -5.88 -2.87 -17.07
N SER A 187 -7.19 -3.05 -17.27
CA SER A 187 -8.08 -3.71 -16.32
C SER A 187 -7.87 -3.15 -14.91
N ALA A 188 -8.80 -2.34 -14.42
CA ALA A 188 -9.00 -2.28 -12.97
C ALA A 188 -8.84 -3.72 -12.44
N PRO A 189 -7.96 -3.98 -11.44
CA PRO A 189 -7.74 -5.34 -10.97
C PRO A 189 -9.12 -5.95 -10.83
N GLU A 190 -9.35 -7.09 -11.50
CA GLU A 190 -10.68 -7.69 -11.51
C GLU A 190 -11.26 -7.56 -10.09
N PRO A 191 -12.50 -7.09 -9.92
CA PRO A 191 -13.05 -6.93 -8.59
C PRO A 191 -12.78 -8.21 -7.82
N LEU A 192 -12.27 -8.07 -6.60
CA LEU A 192 -11.88 -9.22 -5.79
C LEU A 192 -13.06 -10.21 -5.80
N PRO A 193 -12.80 -11.52 -6.01
CA PRO A 193 -13.86 -12.48 -6.21
C PRO A 193 -14.81 -12.42 -5.01
N GLU A 194 -16.11 -12.27 -5.31
CA GLU A 194 -17.17 -12.17 -4.30
C GLU A 194 -17.48 -13.53 -3.68
N GLY A 195 -17.97 -13.53 -2.44
CA GLY A 195 -18.34 -14.74 -1.69
C GLY A 195 -17.18 -15.37 -0.92
N ASP A 196 -17.34 -16.65 -0.57
CA ASP A 196 -16.41 -17.37 0.29
C ASP A 196 -15.18 -17.84 -0.50
N LEU A 197 -14.03 -17.24 -0.21
CA LEU A 197 -12.74 -17.64 -0.73
C LEU A 197 -12.06 -18.57 0.26
N LYS A 198 -11.85 -19.82 -0.16
CA LYS A 198 -11.17 -20.80 0.68
C LYS A 198 -9.67 -20.58 0.66
N VAL A 199 -9.06 -20.71 1.84
CA VAL A 199 -7.60 -20.69 1.98
C VAL A 199 -7.01 -21.97 1.38
N ASP A 200 -5.89 -21.85 0.67
CA ASP A 200 -5.04 -22.97 0.30
C ASP A 200 -4.19 -23.36 1.52
N THR A 201 -4.58 -24.42 2.20
CA THR A 201 -3.92 -24.89 3.43
C THR A 201 -2.55 -25.51 3.18
N GLU A 202 -2.25 -25.90 1.93
CA GLU A 202 -0.93 -26.45 1.58
C GLU A 202 0.05 -25.35 1.21
N ALA A 203 -0.43 -24.27 0.58
CA ALA A 203 0.39 -23.09 0.26
C ALA A 203 0.55 -22.12 1.43
N SER A 204 -0.33 -22.18 2.44
CA SER A 204 -0.36 -21.25 3.57
C SER A 204 0.22 -21.86 4.84
N PHE A 205 0.88 -21.03 5.66
CA PHE A 205 1.40 -21.44 6.95
C PHE A 205 1.38 -20.27 7.92
N ILE A 206 1.36 -20.57 9.22
CA ILE A 206 1.52 -19.59 10.29
C ILE A 206 2.94 -19.70 10.81
N ARG A 207 3.64 -18.58 10.92
CA ARG A 207 4.93 -18.51 11.63
C ARG A 207 4.72 -18.03 13.04
N TRP A 208 5.40 -18.68 13.99
CA TRP A 208 5.41 -18.24 15.38
C TRP A 208 6.83 -17.87 15.81
N THR A 209 6.92 -16.92 16.74
CA THR A 209 8.14 -16.59 17.47
C THR A 209 7.84 -16.58 18.96
N GLY A 210 8.49 -17.45 19.73
CA GLY A 210 8.40 -17.53 21.18
C GLY A 210 9.66 -16.98 21.83
N ARG A 211 9.54 -16.02 22.75
CA ARG A 211 10.68 -15.37 23.42
C ARG A 211 10.65 -15.57 24.93
N ASN A 212 11.83 -15.70 25.54
CA ASN A 212 12.05 -15.43 26.96
C ASN A 212 13.06 -14.29 27.15
N LEU A 213 13.48 -14.07 28.40
CA LEU A 213 14.41 -13.01 28.77
C LEU A 213 15.78 -13.09 28.08
N PHE A 214 16.19 -14.26 27.60
CA PHE A 214 17.56 -14.51 27.12
C PHE A 214 17.62 -15.08 25.70
N ASN A 215 16.55 -15.72 25.23
CA ASN A 215 16.50 -16.48 23.99
C ASN A 215 15.15 -16.32 23.31
N PHE A 216 15.12 -16.65 22.02
CA PHE A 216 13.90 -16.82 21.25
C PHE A 216 13.99 -18.07 20.40
N HIS A 217 12.83 -18.60 20.03
CA HIS A 217 12.66 -19.67 19.07
C HIS A 217 11.61 -19.26 18.06
N THR A 218 11.73 -19.84 16.88
CA THR A 218 10.84 -19.63 15.74
C THR A 218 10.39 -20.97 15.20
N GLY A 219 9.22 -20.96 14.58
CA GLY A 219 8.67 -22.16 14.00
C GLY A 219 7.40 -21.89 13.24
N SER A 220 6.65 -22.96 12.99
CA SER A 220 5.41 -22.89 12.22
C SER A 220 4.27 -23.71 12.82
N LEU A 221 3.07 -23.36 12.37
CA LEU A 221 1.81 -24.08 12.53
C LEU A 221 1.14 -24.15 11.14
N LYS A 222 0.37 -25.20 10.91
CA LYS A 222 -0.50 -25.36 9.75
C LYS A 222 -1.87 -24.77 10.00
N LEU A 223 -2.45 -24.21 8.95
CA LEU A 223 -3.89 -23.98 8.88
C LEU A 223 -4.58 -25.33 8.66
N GLY A 224 -5.67 -25.57 9.39
CA GLY A 224 -6.53 -26.74 9.17
C GLY A 224 -7.53 -26.46 8.05
N GLU A 225 -8.35 -25.43 8.23
CA GLU A 225 -9.29 -24.90 7.24
C GLU A 225 -9.37 -23.39 7.40
N GLY A 226 -9.89 -22.70 6.38
CA GLY A 226 -10.24 -21.30 6.52
C GLY A 226 -10.86 -20.71 5.27
N TYR A 227 -11.55 -19.59 5.46
CA TYR A 227 -12.11 -18.80 4.38
C TYR A 227 -12.18 -17.32 4.73
N VAL A 228 -12.20 -16.50 3.69
CA VAL A 228 -12.53 -15.07 3.76
C VAL A 228 -13.80 -14.86 2.96
N GLU A 229 -14.79 -14.21 3.58
CA GLU A 229 -15.98 -13.74 2.89
C GLU A 229 -15.69 -12.38 2.27
N MET A 230 -15.93 -12.26 0.96
CA MET A 230 -15.77 -11.03 0.20
C MET A 230 -17.12 -10.46 -0.20
N ALA A 231 -17.34 -9.17 0.07
CA ALA A 231 -18.51 -8.44 -0.39
C ALA A 231 -18.13 -7.04 -0.89
N GLY A 232 -18.56 -6.68 -2.10
CA GLY A 232 -18.27 -5.37 -2.69
C GLY A 232 -16.77 -5.13 -2.92
N GLY A 233 -16.05 -6.19 -3.27
CA GLY A 233 -14.60 -6.17 -3.45
C GLY A 233 -13.78 -5.98 -2.16
N LYS A 234 -14.37 -6.17 -0.98
CA LYS A 234 -13.70 -6.04 0.32
C LYS A 234 -13.91 -7.29 1.18
N PRO A 235 -12.94 -7.67 2.02
CA PRO A 235 -13.21 -8.68 3.04
C PRO A 235 -14.30 -8.16 3.97
N VAL A 236 -15.21 -9.02 4.41
CA VAL A 236 -16.29 -8.64 5.35
C VAL A 236 -16.44 -9.63 6.51
N GLY A 237 -15.85 -10.81 6.38
CA GLY A 237 -15.90 -11.87 7.38
C GLY A 237 -14.95 -12.99 7.01
N GLY A 238 -14.91 -14.02 7.85
CA GLY A 238 -14.05 -15.17 7.64
C GLY A 238 -13.83 -15.95 8.91
N GLU A 239 -13.32 -17.16 8.76
CA GLU A 239 -12.95 -18.03 9.86
C GLU A 239 -11.75 -18.86 9.46
N PHE A 240 -10.83 -19.07 10.39
CA PHE A 240 -9.62 -19.85 10.20
C PHE A 240 -9.41 -20.77 11.39
N THR A 241 -9.05 -22.01 11.14
CA THR A 241 -8.65 -22.96 12.18
C THR A 241 -7.16 -23.25 12.06
N VAL A 242 -6.48 -23.34 13.19
CA VAL A 242 -5.05 -23.67 13.28
C VAL A 242 -4.90 -25.03 13.94
N GLU A 243 -4.16 -25.94 13.32
CA GLU A 243 -3.91 -27.27 13.85
C GLU A 243 -2.80 -27.22 14.90
N MET A 244 -3.15 -27.26 16.19
CA MET A 244 -2.17 -27.12 17.27
C MET A 244 -1.19 -28.29 17.37
N ASP A 245 -1.57 -29.46 16.85
CA ASP A 245 -0.70 -30.63 16.76
C ASP A 245 0.41 -30.50 15.70
N SER A 246 0.27 -29.54 14.77
CA SER A 246 1.26 -29.28 13.73
C SER A 246 2.44 -28.40 14.19
N LEU A 247 2.46 -28.01 15.47
CA LEU A 247 3.46 -27.11 16.04
C LEU A 247 4.88 -27.65 15.81
N ALA A 248 5.69 -26.90 15.08
CA ALA A 248 7.07 -27.24 14.73
C ALA A 248 8.02 -26.08 15.06
N CYS A 249 9.27 -26.40 15.43
CA CYS A 249 10.34 -25.42 15.69
C CYS A 249 11.39 -25.52 14.59
N SER A 250 11.72 -24.40 13.95
CA SER A 250 12.58 -24.33 12.76
C SER A 250 14.02 -23.92 13.04
N ASP A 251 14.29 -23.24 14.17
CA ASP A 251 15.62 -22.67 14.45
C ASP A 251 16.48 -23.46 15.43
N LEU A 252 15.95 -24.53 16.02
CA LEU A 252 16.68 -25.38 16.96
C LEU A 252 17.14 -26.67 16.28
N GLU A 253 18.41 -26.70 15.87
CA GLU A 253 19.04 -27.83 15.15
C GLU A 253 19.18 -29.11 15.99
N ASP A 254 19.41 -28.97 17.30
CA ASP A 254 19.50 -30.12 18.20
C ASP A 254 18.13 -30.79 18.32
N SER A 255 17.99 -31.95 17.67
CA SER A 255 16.73 -32.70 17.60
C SER A 255 16.13 -33.07 18.96
N LYS A 256 16.95 -33.25 20.01
CA LYS A 256 16.48 -33.58 21.36
C LYS A 256 15.90 -32.34 22.03
N MET A 257 16.61 -31.21 21.97
CA MET A 257 16.15 -29.94 22.52
C MET A 257 14.92 -29.42 21.76
N ASN A 258 14.87 -29.58 20.45
CA ASN A 258 13.72 -29.27 19.61
C ASN A 258 12.48 -30.06 20.07
N ARG A 259 12.60 -31.38 20.19
CA ARG A 259 11.50 -32.22 20.69
C ARG A 259 11.06 -31.82 22.09
N MET A 260 12.00 -31.59 23.00
CA MET A 260 11.68 -31.17 24.37
C MET A 260 10.90 -29.85 24.41
N LEU A 261 11.27 -28.88 23.56
CA LEU A 261 10.55 -27.62 23.45
C LEU A 261 9.13 -27.83 22.94
N ILE A 262 8.97 -28.58 21.84
CA ILE A 262 7.65 -28.84 21.25
C ILE A 262 6.75 -29.62 22.22
N ASP A 263 7.26 -30.65 22.87
CA ASP A 263 6.52 -31.41 23.89
C ASP A 263 6.07 -30.49 25.05
N HIS A 264 6.92 -29.55 25.47
CA HIS A 264 6.57 -28.60 26.52
C HIS A 264 5.48 -27.62 26.09
N LEU A 265 5.58 -27.04 24.88
CA LEU A 265 4.57 -26.12 24.34
C LEU A 265 3.20 -26.80 24.15
N ARG A 266 3.18 -28.09 23.81
CA ARG A 266 1.93 -28.85 23.66
C ARG A 266 1.30 -29.28 24.99
N SER A 267 2.05 -29.22 26.09
CA SER A 267 1.60 -29.67 27.40
C SER A 267 0.59 -28.73 28.10
N ALA A 268 0.08 -29.16 29.25
CA ALA A 268 -0.85 -28.41 30.11
C ALA A 268 -0.33 -27.05 30.60
N ASP A 269 0.99 -26.88 30.62
CA ASP A 269 1.65 -25.64 31.03
C ASP A 269 1.46 -24.54 29.98
N PHE A 270 1.16 -24.89 28.72
CA PHE A 270 1.04 -23.96 27.58
C PHE A 270 -0.28 -24.17 26.83
N PHE A 271 -0.23 -24.77 25.63
CA PHE A 271 -1.39 -24.83 24.74
C PHE A 271 -2.36 -25.96 25.09
N LEU A 272 -1.90 -26.97 25.85
CA LEU A 272 -2.68 -28.18 26.14
C LEU A 272 -3.31 -28.75 24.86
N ALA A 273 -2.47 -28.95 23.84
CA ALA A 273 -2.89 -29.22 22.46
C ALA A 273 -3.66 -30.54 22.31
N GLU A 274 -3.44 -31.52 23.19
CA GLU A 274 -4.18 -32.78 23.18
C GLU A 274 -5.67 -32.60 23.54
N GLU A 275 -6.00 -31.65 24.44
CA GLU A 275 -7.40 -31.33 24.77
C GLU A 275 -7.99 -30.24 23.86
N TYR A 276 -7.13 -29.35 23.36
CA TYR A 276 -7.50 -28.24 22.49
C TYR A 276 -6.72 -28.32 21.16
N PRO A 277 -7.06 -29.27 20.28
CA PRO A 277 -6.30 -29.53 19.05
C PRO A 277 -6.44 -28.42 18.00
N LEU A 278 -7.44 -27.55 18.14
CA LEU A 278 -7.71 -26.44 17.23
C LEU A 278 -7.68 -25.11 17.98
N ALA A 279 -7.00 -24.12 17.41
CA ALA A 279 -7.28 -22.72 17.66
C ALA A 279 -8.15 -22.17 16.52
N VAL A 280 -9.04 -21.23 16.83
CA VAL A 280 -9.98 -20.68 15.85
C VAL A 280 -9.90 -19.16 15.88
N PHE A 281 -9.68 -18.53 14.75
CA PHE A 281 -9.85 -17.09 14.58
C PHE A 281 -11.09 -16.83 13.72
N LYS A 282 -12.01 -16.02 14.25
CA LYS A 282 -13.19 -15.57 13.53
C LYS A 282 -13.08 -14.08 13.28
N LEU A 283 -13.21 -13.67 12.03
CA LEU A 283 -13.13 -12.28 11.60
C LEU A 283 -14.50 -11.60 11.74
N ASP A 284 -14.53 -10.47 12.46
CA ASP A 284 -15.75 -9.70 12.69
C ASP A 284 -15.76 -8.36 11.94
N SER A 285 -14.59 -7.72 11.77
CA SER A 285 -14.49 -6.45 11.05
C SER A 285 -13.14 -6.27 10.36
N VAL A 286 -13.15 -5.49 9.27
CA VAL A 286 -11.96 -5.04 8.58
C VAL A 286 -11.97 -3.54 8.36
N GLU A 287 -10.79 -2.93 8.40
CA GLU A 287 -10.58 -1.51 8.16
C GLU A 287 -9.44 -1.34 7.15
N GLU A 288 -9.66 -0.56 6.10
CA GLU A 288 -8.66 -0.28 5.07
C GLU A 288 -7.68 0.79 5.57
N ILE A 289 -6.38 0.55 5.40
CA ILE A 289 -5.31 1.48 5.78
C ILE A 289 -5.01 2.36 4.57
N HIS A 290 -5.59 3.56 4.54
CA HIS A 290 -5.65 4.42 3.35
C HIS A 290 -4.29 5.02 2.94
N GLU A 291 -3.29 4.99 3.82
CA GLU A 291 -1.95 5.55 3.58
C GLU A 291 -0.86 4.48 3.42
N ALA A 292 -1.24 3.20 3.27
CA ALA A 292 -0.29 2.11 3.13
C ALA A 292 0.56 2.25 1.85
N THR A 293 1.88 2.21 2.01
CA THR A 293 2.79 2.16 0.86
C THR A 293 2.97 0.73 0.34
N ALA A 294 3.52 0.58 -0.86
CA ALA A 294 3.71 -0.75 -1.45
C ALA A 294 4.59 -1.64 -0.56
N GLY A 295 4.06 -2.79 -0.16
CA GLY A 295 4.74 -3.74 0.74
C GLY A 295 4.43 -3.55 2.22
N GLU A 296 3.65 -2.53 2.60
CA GLU A 296 3.09 -2.39 3.94
C GLU A 296 1.72 -3.08 4.06
N PRO A 297 1.27 -3.40 5.28
CA PRO A 297 -0.11 -3.80 5.51
C PRO A 297 -1.10 -2.75 5.03
N ASN A 298 -2.09 -3.15 4.24
CA ASN A 298 -3.14 -2.28 3.69
C ASN A 298 -4.50 -2.52 4.34
N TRP A 299 -4.62 -3.49 5.26
CA TRP A 299 -5.83 -3.77 6.02
C TRP A 299 -5.54 -4.09 7.47
N ARG A 300 -6.48 -3.71 8.34
CA ARG A 300 -6.55 -4.11 9.73
C ARG A 300 -7.72 -5.04 9.94
N PHE A 301 -7.44 -6.26 10.40
CA PHE A 301 -8.41 -7.30 10.69
C PHE A 301 -8.67 -7.33 12.19
N ALA A 302 -9.93 -7.46 12.60
CA ALA A 302 -10.32 -7.59 13.99
C ALA A 302 -11.42 -8.63 14.17
N GLY A 303 -11.32 -9.42 15.22
CA GLY A 303 -12.30 -10.43 15.54
C GLY A 303 -11.97 -11.17 16.84
N GLU A 304 -12.30 -12.45 16.89
CA GLU A 304 -12.15 -13.27 18.08
C GLU A 304 -11.19 -14.43 17.85
N LEU A 305 -10.16 -14.55 18.69
CA LEU A 305 -9.27 -15.69 18.74
C LEU A 305 -9.66 -16.60 19.91
N THR A 306 -10.01 -17.84 19.60
CA THR A 306 -10.22 -18.92 20.55
C THR A 306 -8.98 -19.77 20.62
N LEU A 307 -8.33 -19.79 21.78
CA LEU A 307 -7.12 -20.57 22.03
C LEU A 307 -7.22 -21.22 23.41
N ARG A 308 -6.97 -22.54 23.49
CA ARG A 308 -7.13 -23.32 24.72
C ARG A 308 -8.53 -23.16 25.35
N GLY A 309 -9.56 -23.14 24.51
CA GLY A 309 -10.96 -23.01 24.92
C GLY A 309 -11.39 -21.60 25.39
N GLU A 310 -10.46 -20.63 25.41
CA GLU A 310 -10.73 -19.26 25.83
C GLU A 310 -10.81 -18.35 24.60
N THR A 311 -11.91 -17.62 24.44
CA THR A 311 -12.15 -16.70 23.33
C THR A 311 -11.88 -15.26 23.74
N LYS A 312 -11.04 -14.55 23.00
CA LYS A 312 -10.66 -13.16 23.28
C LYS A 312 -10.59 -12.32 22.01
N PRO A 313 -10.88 -11.01 22.11
CA PRO A 313 -10.68 -10.10 20.99
C PRO A 313 -9.22 -10.10 20.54
N PHE A 314 -9.00 -10.18 19.24
CA PHE A 314 -7.70 -10.17 18.60
C PHE A 314 -7.78 -9.36 17.32
N ALA A 315 -6.76 -8.55 17.06
CA ALA A 315 -6.65 -7.76 15.86
C ALA A 315 -5.20 -7.78 15.37
N PHE A 316 -5.03 -7.69 14.06
CA PHE A 316 -3.74 -7.65 13.39
C PHE A 316 -3.86 -6.91 12.06
N GLU A 317 -2.73 -6.40 11.58
CA GLU A 317 -2.64 -5.81 10.25
C GLU A 317 -2.11 -6.86 9.26
N ALA A 318 -2.64 -6.86 8.04
CA ALA A 318 -2.18 -7.75 6.98
C ALA A 318 -2.27 -7.06 5.61
N SER A 319 -1.47 -7.56 4.68
CA SER A 319 -1.53 -7.17 3.28
C SER A 319 -2.55 -8.05 2.56
N VAL A 320 -3.44 -7.44 1.78
CA VAL A 320 -4.31 -8.12 0.82
C VAL A 320 -3.92 -7.65 -0.56
N ALA A 321 -3.43 -8.57 -1.39
CA ALA A 321 -2.99 -8.30 -2.76
C ALA A 321 -3.38 -9.44 -3.70
N ARG A 322 -3.18 -9.26 -5.01
CA ARG A 322 -3.19 -10.37 -5.97
C ARG A 322 -1.75 -10.77 -6.29
N ASN A 323 -1.48 -12.07 -6.30
CA ASN A 323 -0.22 -12.59 -6.82
C ASN A 323 -0.21 -12.60 -8.36
N GLU A 324 0.91 -13.02 -8.96
CA GLU A 324 1.10 -13.05 -10.42
C GLU A 324 0.05 -13.93 -11.15
N ASP A 325 -0.47 -14.95 -10.47
CA ASP A 325 -1.51 -15.86 -10.98
C ASP A 325 -2.93 -15.31 -10.78
N GLY A 326 -3.06 -14.09 -10.22
CA GLY A 326 -4.33 -13.42 -9.95
C GLY A 326 -5.07 -13.94 -8.72
N ALA A 327 -4.49 -14.87 -7.97
CA ALA A 327 -5.03 -15.33 -6.70
C ALA A 327 -4.82 -14.29 -5.60
N LEU A 328 -5.76 -14.20 -4.67
CA LEU A 328 -5.65 -13.35 -3.50
C LEU A 328 -4.60 -13.90 -2.54
N VAL A 329 -3.81 -12.99 -1.96
CA VAL A 329 -2.79 -13.27 -0.95
C VAL A 329 -2.89 -12.27 0.19
#